data_AF-A0A2A3TCF7-F1
#
_entry.id   AF-A0A2A3TCF7-F1
#
_cell.length_a   1.000
_cell.length_b   1.000
_cell.length_c   1.000
_cell.angle_alpha   90.00
_cell.angle_beta   90.00
_cell.angle_gamma   90.00
#
_symmetry.space_group_name_H-M   'P 1'
#
loop_
_entity.id
_entity.type
_entity.pdbx_description
1 polymer ?
#
loop_
_entity_poly.entity_id
_entity_poly.type
_entity_poly.pdbx_seq_one_letter_code
_entity_poly.pdbx_strand_id
1 'polypeptide(L)'
;MSLETQSQESRTGRAIRLHGKKVSWSELCNYILDLIENEKITGTDALSKQLGKTPKQTRRYLLKMAQDGKITLDADTGRLEKTQKAVNHEKFERLQKSDFGKIREIGRWFGNLTCKPAVAANYQYSLKRIFDKIMVNPSAALASKQAFIETWKTFKDFNDADMGVGHDQCYRIAFRSLGDEFDYHINLALGKKIGLTSKHDSYKKYAGAALSTTLTKIIGKEMLENGDFEVYTWFRIGCRTGGRTGAIASMTWDKIVFDEENFEVAQHETKDPRGDEWIGEDGEWQRKLPAIDLLHVLKHWKNLDESPNSKFVWFEDKGSDIANRKAILKIRSRVIKTLRRYLEQHYDEMDLLTREYAQIEPGHLLRHTFAQLLRDEGATSEQIRVAGCWKSAEIISWYTAASKSEKDVIKRIGAKVDSFSQEESDIMLGGKKN
;
A
#
# COMPACT_ATOMS: atom_id res chain seq x y z
N MET A 1 -26.80 -35.97 -7.12
CA MET A 1 -27.82 -35.56 -6.12
C MET A 1 -27.10 -35.14 -4.88
N SER A 2 -27.24 -33.87 -4.55
CA SER A 2 -26.50 -33.09 -3.55
C SER A 2 -26.80 -33.55 -2.12
N LEU A 3 -25.76 -33.91 -1.39
CA LEU A 3 -25.76 -33.84 0.07
C LEU A 3 -24.91 -32.62 0.44
N GLU A 4 -25.60 -31.50 0.62
CA GLU A 4 -25.05 -30.29 1.22
C GLU A 4 -24.74 -30.59 2.69
N THR A 5 -23.46 -30.75 2.99
CA THR A 5 -22.95 -30.73 4.36
C THR A 5 -23.03 -29.29 4.85
N GLN A 6 -24.09 -29.01 5.60
CA GLN A 6 -24.30 -27.79 6.36
C GLN A 6 -23.06 -27.51 7.23
N SER A 7 -22.44 -26.36 7.01
CA SER A 7 -21.42 -25.83 7.90
C SER A 7 -22.05 -25.53 9.26
N GLN A 8 -21.51 -26.17 10.29
CA GLN A 8 -21.80 -25.88 11.68
C GLN A 8 -21.20 -24.51 12.07
N GLU A 9 -21.94 -23.43 11.78
CA GLU A 9 -21.86 -22.20 12.57
C GLU A 9 -23.15 -22.05 13.38
N SER A 10 -23.24 -22.83 14.46
CA SER A 10 -24.00 -22.41 15.61
C SER A 10 -23.13 -22.59 16.85
N ARG A 11 -22.62 -21.48 17.38
CA ARG A 11 -22.47 -21.25 18.81
C ARG A 11 -22.28 -19.76 19.09
N THR A 12 -23.42 -19.10 19.28
CA THR A 12 -23.69 -17.96 20.20
C THR A 12 -23.77 -16.51 19.68
N GLY A 13 -23.90 -16.25 18.37
CA GLY A 13 -24.34 -14.94 17.87
C GLY A 13 -25.80 -14.98 17.37
N ARG A 14 -26.77 -14.41 18.10
CA ARG A 14 -28.10 -14.16 17.51
C ARG A 14 -27.92 -13.24 16.30
N ALA A 15 -28.45 -13.64 15.14
CA ALA A 15 -28.43 -12.83 13.93
C ALA A 15 -28.92 -11.40 14.22
N ILE A 16 -28.14 -10.40 13.79
CA ILE A 16 -28.49 -8.99 13.94
C ILE A 16 -29.72 -8.73 13.08
N ARG A 17 -30.72 -8.06 13.66
CA ARG A 17 -31.95 -7.71 12.95
C ARG A 17 -32.27 -6.24 13.12
N LEU A 18 -32.63 -5.54 12.06
CA LEU A 18 -33.21 -4.20 12.09
C LEU A 18 -34.67 -4.30 11.64
N HIS A 19 -35.61 -3.80 12.47
CA HIS A 19 -37.06 -3.90 12.21
C HIS A 19 -37.52 -5.30 11.75
N GLY A 20 -36.99 -6.35 12.38
CA GLY A 20 -37.35 -7.74 12.08
C GLY A 20 -36.58 -8.38 10.90
N LYS A 21 -35.94 -7.59 10.03
CA LYS A 21 -35.11 -8.08 8.91
C LYS A 21 -33.69 -8.39 9.38
N LYS A 22 -33.12 -9.51 8.93
CA LYS A 22 -31.71 -9.85 9.17
C LYS A 22 -30.83 -8.88 8.38
N VAL A 23 -29.81 -8.33 9.03
CA VAL A 23 -28.85 -7.39 8.43
C VAL A 23 -27.43 -7.76 8.81
N SER A 24 -26.47 -7.39 7.98
CA SER A 24 -25.05 -7.50 8.28
C SER A 24 -24.60 -6.47 9.33
N TRP A 25 -23.40 -6.65 9.88
CA TRP A 25 -22.80 -5.67 10.79
C TRP A 25 -22.53 -4.33 10.07
N SER A 26 -22.06 -4.39 8.82
CA SER A 26 -21.80 -3.22 7.98
C SER A 26 -23.07 -2.40 7.73
N GLU A 27 -24.17 -3.08 7.37
CA GLU A 27 -25.48 -2.45 7.17
C GLU A 27 -26.00 -1.78 8.45
N LEU A 28 -25.86 -2.45 9.61
CA LEU A 28 -26.23 -1.87 10.89
C LEU A 28 -25.38 -0.63 11.22
N CYS A 29 -24.07 -0.69 11.02
CA CYS A 29 -23.16 0.43 11.26
C CYS A 29 -23.49 1.62 10.39
N ASN A 30 -23.71 1.41 9.09
CA ASN A 30 -24.08 2.47 8.15
C ASN A 30 -25.40 3.12 8.54
N TYR A 31 -26.39 2.32 8.94
CA TYR A 31 -27.68 2.84 9.41
C TYR A 31 -27.53 3.67 10.69
N ILE A 32 -26.75 3.21 11.68
CA ILE A 32 -26.48 3.97 12.90
C ILE A 32 -25.73 5.28 12.59
N LEU A 33 -24.74 5.23 11.70
CA LEU A 33 -24.01 6.42 11.26
C LEU A 33 -24.93 7.41 10.55
N ASP A 34 -25.86 6.94 9.72
CA ASP A 34 -26.87 7.77 9.05
C ASP A 34 -27.76 8.49 10.06
N LEU A 35 -28.28 7.78 11.07
CA LEU A 35 -29.06 8.37 12.17
C LEU A 35 -28.26 9.43 12.96
N ILE A 36 -26.97 9.20 13.18
CA ILE A 36 -26.10 10.13 13.90
C ILE A 36 -25.79 11.36 13.04
N GLU A 37 -25.44 11.16 11.77
CA GLU A 37 -24.89 12.20 10.91
C GLU A 37 -25.98 13.05 10.25
N ASN A 38 -27.05 12.41 9.79
CA ASN A 38 -28.13 13.06 9.04
C ASN A 38 -29.30 13.43 9.96
N GLU A 39 -29.71 12.53 10.85
CA GLU A 39 -30.83 12.80 11.79
C GLU A 39 -30.37 13.42 13.13
N LYS A 40 -29.05 13.58 13.34
CA LYS A 40 -28.44 14.17 14.54
C LYS A 40 -28.82 13.46 15.85
N ILE A 41 -29.13 12.16 15.79
CA ILE A 41 -29.52 11.38 16.96
C ILE A 41 -28.26 10.84 17.65
N THR A 42 -27.86 11.47 18.75
CA THR A 42 -26.64 11.09 19.50
C THR A 42 -26.91 10.32 20.79
N GLY A 43 -28.15 10.40 21.32
CA GLY A 43 -28.54 9.71 22.55
C GLY A 43 -28.81 8.23 22.33
N THR A 44 -28.26 7.37 23.20
CA THR A 44 -28.42 5.91 23.12
C THR A 44 -29.90 5.48 23.17
N ASP A 45 -30.73 6.16 23.96
CA ASP A 45 -32.16 5.83 24.07
C ASP A 45 -32.93 6.16 22.78
N ALA A 46 -32.65 7.32 22.18
CA ALA A 46 -33.27 7.72 20.92
C ALA A 46 -32.82 6.81 19.76
N LEU A 47 -31.53 6.50 19.68
CA LEU A 47 -31.01 5.49 18.74
C LEU A 47 -31.67 4.13 18.96
N SER A 48 -31.89 3.72 20.21
CA SER A 48 -32.51 2.43 20.52
C SER A 48 -33.95 2.33 19.99
N LYS A 49 -34.72 3.42 20.07
CA LYS A 49 -36.07 3.50 19.51
C LYS A 49 -36.04 3.34 17.98
N GLN A 50 -35.16 4.07 17.30
CA GLN A 50 -35.03 3.99 15.85
C GLN A 50 -34.56 2.61 15.39
N LEU A 51 -33.63 1.98 16.11
CA LEU A 51 -33.13 0.64 15.76
C LEU A 51 -34.14 -0.49 16.07
N GLY A 52 -35.22 -0.19 16.81
CA GLY A 52 -36.10 -1.21 17.38
C GLY A 52 -35.35 -2.15 18.34
N LYS A 53 -34.48 -1.57 19.20
CA LYS A 53 -33.60 -2.28 20.13
C LYS A 53 -33.72 -1.73 21.54
N THR A 54 -33.26 -2.52 22.50
CA THR A 54 -33.10 -2.02 23.87
C THR A 54 -31.88 -1.08 23.94
N PRO A 55 -31.90 -0.06 24.83
CA PRO A 55 -30.74 0.82 25.05
C PRO A 55 -29.44 0.06 25.34
N LYS A 56 -29.55 -1.07 26.07
CA LYS A 56 -28.42 -1.95 26.38
C LYS A 56 -27.81 -2.60 25.13
N GLN A 57 -28.64 -3.02 24.17
CA GLN A 57 -28.17 -3.58 22.90
C GLN A 57 -27.56 -2.48 22.01
N THR A 58 -28.21 -1.33 21.91
CA THR A 58 -27.68 -0.18 21.18
C THR A 58 -26.33 0.27 21.73
N ARG A 59 -26.17 0.31 23.06
CA ARG A 59 -24.87 0.62 23.69
C ARG A 59 -23.78 -0.40 23.32
N ARG A 60 -24.11 -1.69 23.23
CA ARG A 60 -23.16 -2.71 22.77
C ARG A 60 -22.74 -2.49 21.31
N TYR A 61 -23.68 -2.08 20.45
CA TYR A 61 -23.35 -1.72 19.07
C TYR A 61 -22.43 -0.49 19.01
N LEU A 62 -22.72 0.57 19.76
CA LEU A 62 -21.87 1.76 19.82
C LEU A 62 -20.46 1.43 20.35
N LEU A 63 -20.34 0.62 21.40
CA LEU A 63 -19.03 0.18 21.91
C LEU A 63 -18.23 -0.59 20.85
N LYS A 64 -18.90 -1.48 20.10
CA LYS A 64 -18.25 -2.21 19.00
C LYS A 64 -17.86 -1.27 17.86
N MET A 65 -18.73 -0.35 17.45
CA MET A 65 -18.41 0.68 16.45
C MET A 65 -17.24 1.58 16.88
N ALA A 66 -17.08 1.82 18.19
CA ALA A 66 -15.95 2.56 18.73
C ALA A 66 -14.64 1.77 18.69
N GLN A 67 -14.69 0.46 18.95
CA GLN A 67 -13.56 -0.45 18.74
C GLN A 67 -13.16 -0.52 17.26
N ASP A 68 -14.16 -0.50 16.37
CA ASP A 68 -14.00 -0.38 14.91
C ASP A 68 -13.48 1.00 14.46
N GLY A 69 -13.42 1.96 15.38
CA GLY A 69 -13.02 3.34 15.13
C GLY A 69 -13.91 4.10 14.15
N LYS A 70 -15.15 3.66 13.98
CA LYS A 70 -16.16 4.39 13.20
C LYS A 70 -16.69 5.59 14.00
N ILE A 71 -16.66 5.49 15.33
CA ILE A 71 -17.07 6.55 16.27
C ILE A 71 -16.09 6.66 17.45
N THR A 72 -16.09 7.81 18.12
CA THR A 72 -15.44 8.05 19.41
C THR A 72 -16.52 8.13 20.48
N LEU A 73 -16.30 7.42 21.58
CA LEU A 73 -17.13 7.55 22.78
C LEU A 73 -16.35 8.35 23.82
N ASP A 74 -17.07 9.19 24.55
CA ASP A 74 -16.57 9.91 25.70
C ASP A 74 -16.11 8.92 26.79
N ALA A 75 -14.91 9.13 27.32
CA ALA A 75 -14.26 8.18 28.22
C ALA A 75 -14.97 8.03 29.57
N ASP A 76 -15.61 9.10 30.06
CA ASP A 76 -16.20 9.16 31.39
C ASP A 76 -17.67 8.73 31.37
N THR A 77 -18.39 9.10 30.32
CA THR A 77 -19.84 8.86 30.19
C THR A 77 -20.17 7.68 29.26
N GLY A 78 -19.22 7.24 28.43
CA GLY A 78 -19.42 6.20 27.41
C GLY A 78 -20.46 6.58 26.36
N ARG A 79 -20.80 7.88 26.25
CA ARG A 79 -21.74 8.42 25.27
C ARG A 79 -21.03 8.68 23.95
N LEU A 80 -21.79 8.71 22.86
CA LEU A 80 -21.27 9.12 21.57
C LEU A 80 -20.73 10.55 21.65
N GLU A 81 -19.44 10.71 21.41
CA GLU A 81 -18.79 12.02 21.35
C GLU A 81 -18.83 12.54 19.92
N LYS A 82 -18.19 11.83 18.98
CA LYS A 82 -18.07 12.22 17.57
C LYS A 82 -17.98 11.00 16.66
N THR A 83 -18.41 11.13 15.40
CA THR A 83 -18.06 10.13 14.37
C THR A 83 -16.63 10.36 13.86
N GLN A 84 -15.98 9.34 13.31
CA GLN A 84 -14.65 9.49 12.72
C GLN A 84 -14.66 10.49 11.55
N LYS A 85 -15.77 10.59 10.82
CA LYS A 85 -15.99 11.61 9.78
C LYS A 85 -16.05 13.01 10.40
N ALA A 86 -16.76 13.19 11.50
CA ALA A 86 -16.80 14.46 12.23
C ALA A 86 -15.42 14.86 12.77
N VAL A 87 -14.65 13.92 13.34
CA VAL A 87 -13.26 14.17 13.78
C VAL A 87 -12.37 14.60 12.61
N ASN A 88 -12.51 13.95 11.46
CA ASN A 88 -11.75 14.30 10.26
C ASN A 88 -12.17 15.65 9.68
N HIS A 89 -13.46 15.97 9.74
CA HIS A 89 -14.01 17.26 9.32
C HIS A 89 -13.55 18.40 10.24
N GLU A 90 -13.58 18.21 11.56
CA GLU A 90 -13.07 19.20 12.52
C GLU A 90 -11.56 19.42 12.35
N LYS A 91 -10.79 18.36 12.10
CA LYS A 91 -9.37 18.51 11.73
C LYS A 91 -9.22 19.33 10.46
N PHE A 92 -10.04 19.07 9.44
CA PHE A 92 -10.06 19.81 8.18
C PHE A 92 -10.45 21.29 8.38
N GLU A 93 -11.46 21.58 9.19
CA GLU A 93 -11.84 22.95 9.54
C GLU A 93 -10.76 23.67 10.34
N ARG A 94 -10.16 23.02 11.34
CA ARG A 94 -9.05 23.60 12.12
C ARG A 94 -7.89 23.97 11.22
N LEU A 95 -7.62 23.12 10.23
CA LEU A 95 -6.60 23.29 9.22
C LEU A 95 -6.89 24.47 8.28
N GLN A 96 -8.14 24.65 7.84
CA GLN A 96 -8.57 25.87 7.14
C GLN A 96 -8.45 27.13 8.01
N LYS A 97 -8.78 27.02 9.30
CA LYS A 97 -8.72 28.12 10.28
C LYS A 97 -7.30 28.40 10.79
N SER A 98 -6.30 27.60 10.40
CA SER A 98 -4.90 27.84 10.75
C SER A 98 -4.33 29.04 10.01
N ASP A 99 -3.31 29.71 10.55
CA ASP A 99 -2.72 30.88 9.88
C ASP A 99 -2.15 30.53 8.49
N PHE A 100 -1.67 29.29 8.31
CA PHE A 100 -1.27 28.77 7.01
C PHE A 100 -2.46 28.56 6.06
N GLY A 101 -3.59 28.07 6.56
CA GLY A 101 -4.82 27.89 5.79
C GLY A 101 -5.53 29.20 5.42
N LYS A 102 -5.35 30.25 6.22
CA LYS A 102 -5.86 31.61 5.95
C LYS A 102 -5.13 32.33 4.83
N ILE A 103 -3.95 31.85 4.41
CA ILE A 103 -3.24 32.39 3.26
C ILE A 103 -4.14 32.17 2.03
N ARG A 104 -4.48 33.24 1.32
CA ARG A 104 -5.50 33.25 0.26
C ARG A 104 -5.30 32.12 -0.75
N GLU A 105 -4.07 31.94 -1.21
CA GLU A 105 -3.67 30.94 -2.19
C GLU A 105 -3.85 29.51 -1.66
N ILE A 106 -3.45 29.28 -0.40
CA ILE A 106 -3.58 27.97 0.26
C ILE A 106 -5.05 27.65 0.54
N GLY A 107 -5.83 28.62 1.02
CA GLY A 107 -7.26 28.47 1.25
C GLY A 107 -8.02 28.15 -0.03
N ARG A 108 -7.69 28.84 -1.14
CA ARG A 108 -8.24 28.57 -2.47
C ARG A 108 -7.94 27.14 -2.92
N TRP A 109 -6.67 26.74 -2.92
CA TRP A 109 -6.27 25.38 -3.27
C TRP A 109 -6.97 24.33 -2.39
N PHE A 110 -6.99 24.55 -1.07
CA PHE A 110 -7.56 23.60 -0.13
C PHE A 110 -9.09 23.46 -0.30
N GLY A 111 -9.78 24.54 -0.66
CA GLY A 111 -11.21 24.53 -0.99
C GLY A 111 -11.55 23.75 -2.27
N ASN A 112 -10.62 23.67 -3.22
CA ASN A 112 -10.79 22.99 -4.50
C ASN A 112 -10.30 21.53 -4.50
N LEU A 113 -9.73 21.05 -3.39
CA LEU A 113 -9.30 19.65 -3.26
C LEU A 113 -10.50 18.70 -3.27
N THR A 114 -10.54 17.79 -4.25
CA THR A 114 -11.56 16.73 -4.36
C THR A 114 -11.20 15.46 -3.58
N CYS A 115 -10.10 15.48 -2.83
CA CYS A 115 -9.64 14.31 -2.09
C CYS A 115 -10.32 14.16 -0.73
N LYS A 116 -10.41 12.92 -0.21
CA LYS A 116 -11.00 12.66 1.10
C LYS A 116 -10.27 13.48 2.22
N PRO A 117 -10.95 13.98 3.28
CA PRO A 117 -10.39 14.96 4.23
C PRO A 117 -9.03 14.64 4.87
N ALA A 118 -8.75 13.38 5.25
CA ALA A 118 -7.46 13.03 5.85
C ALA A 118 -6.26 13.13 4.88
N VAL A 119 -6.49 13.08 3.56
CA VAL A 119 -5.47 13.24 2.52
C VAL A 119 -5.23 14.73 2.31
N ALA A 120 -6.29 15.53 2.29
CA ALA A 120 -6.16 16.99 2.29
C ALA A 120 -5.34 17.47 3.49
N ALA A 121 -5.60 16.92 4.69
CA ALA A 121 -4.84 17.23 5.90
C ALA A 121 -3.34 16.90 5.76
N ASN A 122 -3.01 15.71 5.23
CA ASN A 122 -1.63 15.33 4.97
C ASN A 122 -0.96 16.24 3.93
N TYR A 123 -1.69 16.64 2.87
CA TYR A 123 -1.15 17.54 1.86
C TYR A 123 -0.84 18.91 2.43
N GLN A 124 -1.74 19.48 3.22
CA GLN A 124 -1.49 20.78 3.83
C GLN A 124 -0.34 20.73 4.82
N TYR A 125 -0.21 19.68 5.63
CA TYR A 125 0.96 19.47 6.48
C TYR A 125 2.25 19.42 5.65
N SER A 126 2.24 18.65 4.56
CA SER A 126 3.37 18.56 3.63
C SER A 126 3.73 19.92 3.03
N LEU A 127 2.76 20.70 2.55
CA LEU A 127 3.00 22.04 2.03
C LEU A 127 3.54 22.99 3.10
N LYS A 128 2.94 23.00 4.30
CA LYS A 128 3.42 23.84 5.39
C LYS A 128 4.88 23.55 5.69
N ARG A 129 5.27 22.28 5.78
CA ARG A 129 6.66 21.88 5.98
C ARG A 129 7.58 22.33 4.85
N ILE A 130 7.13 22.28 3.59
CA ILE A 130 7.90 22.79 2.45
C ILE A 130 8.24 24.26 2.68
N PHE A 131 7.22 25.10 2.88
CA PHE A 131 7.37 26.54 3.04
C PHE A 131 8.13 26.94 4.30
N ASP A 132 7.86 26.29 5.44
CA ASP A 132 8.57 26.54 6.69
C ASP A 132 10.07 26.22 6.56
N LYS A 133 10.42 25.08 5.95
CA LYS A 133 11.82 24.60 5.88
C LYS A 133 12.70 25.53 5.04
N ILE A 134 12.16 26.10 3.97
CA ILE A 134 12.87 27.05 3.10
C ILE A 134 12.60 28.51 3.46
N MET A 135 11.77 28.76 4.48
CA MET A 135 11.38 30.10 4.96
C MET A 135 10.79 30.99 3.85
N VAL A 136 9.98 30.43 2.96
CA VAL A 136 9.32 31.16 1.86
C VAL A 136 7.83 31.30 2.13
N ASN A 137 7.31 32.52 1.96
CA ASN A 137 5.87 32.75 2.01
C ASN A 137 5.18 32.11 0.79
N PRO A 138 4.08 31.35 0.96
CA PRO A 138 3.37 30.73 -0.15
C PRO A 138 2.99 31.71 -1.27
N SER A 139 2.61 32.94 -0.94
CA SER A 139 2.25 33.96 -1.93
C SER A 139 3.43 34.30 -2.85
N ALA A 140 4.64 34.36 -2.30
CA ALA A 140 5.86 34.61 -3.07
C ALA A 140 6.22 33.41 -3.96
N ALA A 141 6.10 32.19 -3.42
CA ALA A 141 6.32 30.97 -4.18
C ALA A 141 5.33 30.80 -5.33
N LEU A 142 4.09 31.27 -5.16
CA LEU A 142 3.02 31.14 -6.15
C LEU A 142 2.88 32.34 -7.08
N ALA A 143 3.72 33.37 -6.94
CA ALA A 143 3.68 34.58 -7.77
C ALA A 143 3.98 34.31 -9.25
N SER A 144 4.73 33.24 -9.55
CA SER A 144 4.97 32.79 -10.92
C SER A 144 5.33 31.30 -10.97
N LYS A 145 5.18 30.69 -12.15
CA LYS A 145 5.63 29.31 -12.41
C LYS A 145 7.12 29.12 -12.09
N GLN A 146 7.95 30.13 -12.37
CA GLN A 146 9.38 30.09 -12.11
C GLN A 146 9.68 30.08 -10.60
N ALA A 147 9.05 30.99 -9.85
CA ALA A 147 9.18 31.04 -8.39
C ALA A 147 8.70 29.72 -7.74
N PHE A 148 7.64 29.13 -8.27
CA PHE A 148 7.12 27.84 -7.81
C PHE A 148 8.12 26.70 -8.04
N ILE A 149 8.75 26.65 -9.22
CA ILE A 149 9.79 25.66 -9.53
C ILE A 149 11.02 25.86 -8.65
N GLU A 150 11.47 27.09 -8.45
CA GLU A 150 12.62 27.41 -7.59
C GLU A 150 12.37 27.01 -6.14
N THR A 151 11.19 27.34 -5.61
CA THR A 151 10.72 26.93 -4.28
C THR A 151 10.82 25.41 -4.11
N TRP A 152 10.35 24.63 -5.09
CA TRP A 152 10.47 23.18 -5.06
C TRP A 152 11.92 22.70 -5.08
N LYS A 153 12.75 23.24 -5.98
CA LYS A 153 14.15 22.83 -6.10
C LYS A 153 14.92 23.10 -4.80
N THR A 154 14.77 24.29 -4.24
CA THR A 154 15.39 24.64 -2.95
C THR A 154 14.94 23.70 -1.85
N PHE A 155 13.63 23.43 -1.72
CA PHE A 155 13.14 22.48 -0.73
C PHE A 155 13.70 21.07 -0.96
N LYS A 156 13.76 20.62 -2.21
CA LYS A 156 14.26 19.30 -2.56
C LYS A 156 15.73 19.15 -2.18
N ASP A 157 16.56 20.14 -2.46
CA ASP A 157 17.98 20.12 -2.09
C ASP A 157 18.14 20.02 -0.56
N PHE A 158 17.34 20.77 0.20
CA PHE A 158 17.30 20.65 1.66
C PHE A 158 16.81 19.26 2.13
N ASN A 159 15.74 18.73 1.54
CA ASN A 159 15.16 17.47 1.96
C ASN A 159 16.07 16.28 1.62
N ASP A 160 16.74 16.31 0.47
CA ASP A 160 17.68 15.28 0.06
C ASP A 160 18.95 15.32 0.94
N ALA A 161 19.39 16.50 1.39
CA ALA A 161 20.48 16.63 2.36
C ALA A 161 20.10 16.16 3.79
N ASP A 162 18.87 16.42 4.23
CA ASP A 162 18.38 16.10 5.58
C ASP A 162 17.97 14.62 5.73
N MET A 163 17.27 14.09 4.74
CA MET A 163 16.61 12.77 4.79
C MET A 163 17.15 11.76 3.79
N GLY A 164 18.07 12.16 2.91
CA GLY A 164 18.52 11.34 1.78
C GLY A 164 17.56 11.36 0.58
N VAL A 165 18.12 11.03 -0.60
CA VAL A 165 17.40 11.09 -1.88
C VAL A 165 16.16 10.18 -1.88
N GLY A 166 15.01 10.77 -2.20
CA GLY A 166 13.77 10.04 -2.47
C GLY A 166 12.76 10.03 -1.32
N HIS A 167 13.02 10.68 -0.19
CA HIS A 167 12.02 10.84 0.89
C HIS A 167 11.05 12.01 0.64
N ASP A 168 10.53 12.15 -0.58
CA ASP A 168 9.78 13.33 -1.04
C ASP A 168 8.35 13.07 -1.56
N GLN A 169 7.87 11.81 -1.55
CA GLN A 169 6.61 11.40 -2.19
C GLN A 169 5.41 12.29 -1.81
N CYS A 170 5.13 12.44 -0.52
CA CYS A 170 3.98 13.20 -0.04
C CYS A 170 4.15 14.70 -0.28
N TYR A 171 5.36 15.24 -0.10
CA TYR A 171 5.69 16.64 -0.39
C TYR A 171 5.46 16.95 -1.87
N ARG A 172 5.94 16.09 -2.75
CA ARG A 172 5.82 16.24 -4.19
C ARG A 172 4.37 16.23 -4.66
N ILE A 173 3.57 15.26 -4.20
CA ILE A 173 2.16 15.16 -4.60
C ILE A 173 1.39 16.40 -4.12
N ALA A 174 1.62 16.80 -2.87
CA ALA A 174 0.97 17.99 -2.31
C ALA A 174 1.38 19.26 -3.07
N PHE A 175 2.67 19.44 -3.32
CA PHE A 175 3.21 20.61 -4.03
C PHE A 175 2.74 20.66 -5.48
N ARG A 176 2.75 19.53 -6.19
CA ARG A 176 2.21 19.46 -7.56
C ARG A 176 0.72 19.80 -7.60
N SER A 177 -0.07 19.24 -6.69
CA SER A 177 -1.49 19.57 -6.59
C SER A 177 -1.72 21.06 -6.33
N LEU A 178 -0.83 21.71 -5.56
CA LEU A 178 -0.87 23.15 -5.40
C LEU A 178 -0.55 23.87 -6.71
N GLY A 179 0.47 23.47 -7.46
CA GLY A 179 0.79 24.06 -8.76
C GLY A 179 -0.32 23.92 -9.79
N ASP A 180 -1.02 22.78 -9.79
CA ASP A 180 -2.15 22.52 -10.71
C ASP A 180 -3.32 23.51 -10.50
N GLU A 181 -3.54 24.00 -9.27
CA GLU A 181 -4.55 25.05 -8.96
C GLU A 181 -4.23 26.41 -9.59
N PHE A 182 -2.95 26.66 -9.91
CA PHE A 182 -2.45 27.90 -10.50
C PHE A 182 -2.03 27.73 -11.96
N ASP A 183 -2.50 26.66 -12.62
CA ASP A 183 -2.19 26.33 -14.01
C ASP A 183 -0.68 26.19 -14.29
N TYR A 184 0.11 25.87 -13.26
CA TYR A 184 1.54 25.60 -13.40
C TYR A 184 1.77 24.18 -13.88
N HIS A 185 1.30 23.88 -15.09
CA HIS A 185 1.46 22.56 -15.69
C HIS A 185 2.94 22.22 -15.86
N ILE A 186 3.40 21.27 -15.05
CA ILE A 186 4.75 20.71 -15.13
C ILE A 186 4.69 19.46 -16.00
N ASN A 187 5.22 19.58 -17.23
CA ASN A 187 5.32 18.42 -18.11
C ASN A 187 6.29 17.37 -17.54
N LEU A 188 6.18 16.14 -18.04
CA LEU A 188 6.96 15.01 -17.53
C LEU A 188 8.48 15.25 -17.59
N ALA A 189 8.99 15.81 -18.68
CA ALA A 189 10.43 16.02 -18.87
C ALA A 189 11.00 17.03 -17.85
N LEU A 190 10.34 18.18 -17.71
CA LEU A 190 10.73 19.20 -16.73
C LEU A 190 10.58 18.66 -15.31
N GLY A 191 9.46 18.00 -15.02
CA GLY A 191 9.19 17.42 -13.72
C GLY A 191 10.18 16.32 -13.33
N LYS A 192 10.75 15.57 -14.29
CA LYS A 192 11.86 14.64 -14.04
C LYS A 192 13.13 15.39 -13.69
N LYS A 193 13.48 16.41 -14.49
CA LYS A 193 14.67 17.24 -14.28
C LYS A 193 14.72 17.90 -12.91
N ILE A 194 13.57 18.30 -12.37
CA ILE A 194 13.48 18.98 -11.06
C ILE A 194 13.00 18.07 -9.92
N GLY A 195 12.75 16.78 -10.18
CA GLY A 195 12.24 15.84 -9.16
C GLY A 195 10.80 16.08 -8.69
N LEU A 196 10.01 16.89 -9.39
CA LEU A 196 8.60 17.20 -9.08
C LEU A 196 7.59 16.22 -9.73
N THR A 197 8.07 15.22 -10.48
CA THR A 197 7.25 14.08 -10.97
C THR A 197 7.59 12.76 -10.28
N SER A 198 6.74 11.76 -10.51
CA SER A 198 6.58 10.61 -9.61
C SER A 198 7.85 9.78 -9.38
N LYS A 199 7.95 9.26 -8.16
CA LYS A 199 8.92 8.27 -7.68
C LYS A 199 8.73 6.90 -8.34
N HIS A 200 7.74 6.73 -9.22
CA HIS A 200 7.62 5.50 -10.01
C HIS A 200 8.80 5.29 -10.97
N ASP A 201 9.49 6.36 -11.37
CA ASP A 201 10.79 6.25 -12.05
C ASP A 201 11.92 5.77 -11.11
N SER A 202 11.80 5.97 -9.79
CA SER A 202 12.78 5.41 -8.83
C SER A 202 12.53 3.95 -8.47
N TYR A 203 11.34 3.38 -8.75
CA TYR A 203 11.17 1.93 -8.67
C TYR A 203 11.92 1.22 -9.79
N LYS A 204 12.05 1.85 -10.97
CA LYS A 204 12.97 1.38 -12.01
C LYS A 204 14.44 1.39 -11.57
N LYS A 205 14.84 2.24 -10.62
CA LYS A 205 16.19 2.20 -10.03
C LYS A 205 16.51 0.78 -9.56
N TYR A 206 15.54 0.13 -8.91
CA TYR A 206 15.64 -1.21 -8.36
C TYR A 206 14.97 -2.29 -9.23
N ALA A 207 14.68 -1.99 -10.51
CA ALA A 207 14.19 -3.00 -11.43
C ALA A 207 15.28 -4.07 -11.63
N GLY A 208 14.94 -5.33 -11.33
CA GLY A 208 15.89 -6.44 -11.33
C GLY A 208 16.65 -6.65 -10.02
N ALA A 209 16.41 -5.85 -8.98
CA ALA A 209 16.89 -6.17 -7.63
C ALA A 209 16.18 -7.45 -7.15
N ALA A 210 16.88 -8.56 -7.07
CA ALA A 210 16.28 -9.87 -6.80
C ALA A 210 17.31 -10.81 -6.20
N LEU A 211 16.85 -11.68 -5.29
CA LEU A 211 17.69 -12.79 -4.84
C LEU A 211 17.83 -13.80 -5.97
N SER A 212 19.06 -14.29 -6.19
CA SER A 212 19.27 -15.41 -7.12
C SER A 212 18.60 -16.69 -6.60
N THR A 213 18.36 -17.65 -7.49
CA THR A 213 17.86 -18.98 -7.11
C THR A 213 18.78 -19.65 -6.08
N THR A 214 20.11 -19.46 -6.22
CA THR A 214 21.10 -19.98 -5.28
C THR A 214 20.96 -19.35 -3.90
N LEU A 215 20.94 -18.02 -3.81
CA LEU A 215 20.78 -17.31 -2.54
C LEU A 215 19.45 -17.60 -1.88
N THR A 216 18.37 -17.69 -2.66
CA THR A 216 17.04 -18.06 -2.15
C THR A 216 17.06 -19.44 -1.47
N LYS A 217 17.82 -20.40 -2.02
CA LYS A 217 17.98 -21.74 -1.42
C LYS A 217 18.84 -21.72 -0.16
N ILE A 218 19.97 -21.00 -0.18
CA ILE A 218 20.89 -20.88 0.97
C ILE A 218 20.17 -20.25 2.15
N ILE A 219 19.61 -19.05 1.97
CA ILE A 219 18.88 -18.32 3.01
C ILE A 219 17.71 -19.15 3.56
N GLY A 220 16.95 -19.79 2.66
CA GLY A 220 15.83 -20.65 3.07
C GLY A 220 16.27 -21.87 3.87
N LYS A 221 17.41 -22.47 3.54
CA LYS A 221 17.98 -23.61 4.27
C LYS A 221 18.42 -23.19 5.68
N GLU A 222 19.10 -22.05 5.81
CA GLU A 222 19.53 -21.54 7.12
C GLU A 222 18.35 -21.24 8.06
N MET A 223 17.27 -20.65 7.53
CA MET A 223 16.05 -20.44 8.32
C MET A 223 15.48 -21.75 8.88
N LEU A 224 15.54 -22.84 8.11
CA LEU A 224 15.11 -24.16 8.57
C LEU A 224 16.06 -24.74 9.63
N GLU A 225 17.37 -24.67 9.39
CA GLU A 225 18.39 -25.19 10.31
C GLU A 225 18.38 -24.49 11.66
N ASN A 226 18.04 -23.20 11.69
CA ASN A 226 17.89 -22.42 12.92
C ASN A 226 16.51 -22.58 13.59
N GLY A 227 15.60 -23.39 13.03
CA GLY A 227 14.26 -23.59 13.57
C GLY A 227 13.31 -22.40 13.37
N ASP A 228 13.69 -21.40 12.55
CA ASP A 228 12.88 -20.21 12.23
C ASP A 228 11.85 -20.51 11.13
N PHE A 229 11.08 -21.59 11.32
CA PHE A 229 10.13 -22.07 10.32
C PHE A 229 9.07 -21.00 9.96
N GLU A 230 8.77 -20.10 10.92
CA GLU A 230 7.86 -18.97 10.75
C GLU A 230 8.36 -18.07 9.60
N VAL A 231 9.60 -17.60 9.75
CA VAL A 231 10.23 -16.69 8.79
C VAL A 231 10.45 -17.40 7.45
N TYR A 232 10.82 -18.68 7.48
CA TYR A 232 10.93 -19.51 6.29
C TYR A 232 9.62 -19.55 5.49
N THR A 233 8.49 -19.80 6.16
CA THR A 233 7.19 -19.89 5.51
C THR A 233 6.80 -18.54 4.91
N TRP A 234 7.00 -17.43 5.63
CA TRP A 234 6.80 -16.08 5.09
C TRP A 234 7.66 -15.83 3.85
N PHE A 235 8.94 -16.18 3.92
CA PHE A 235 9.91 -16.03 2.84
C PHE A 235 9.46 -16.79 1.59
N ARG A 236 9.05 -18.06 1.75
CA ARG A 236 8.55 -18.90 0.66
C ARG A 236 7.26 -18.36 0.04
N ILE A 237 6.30 -17.90 0.86
CA ILE A 237 5.09 -17.25 0.34
C ILE A 237 5.46 -16.01 -0.49
N GLY A 238 6.34 -15.15 0.01
CA GLY A 238 6.79 -13.95 -0.70
C GLY A 238 7.39 -14.27 -2.06
N CYS A 239 8.33 -15.22 -2.11
CA CYS A 239 9.02 -15.63 -3.34
C CYS A 239 8.13 -16.43 -4.32
N ARG A 240 7.00 -16.99 -3.88
CA ARG A 240 6.12 -17.82 -4.73
C ARG A 240 4.80 -17.17 -5.13
N THR A 241 4.39 -16.10 -4.44
CA THR A 241 3.13 -15.38 -4.72
C THR A 241 3.37 -13.92 -5.11
N GLY A 242 4.56 -13.40 -4.88
CA GLY A 242 4.83 -11.98 -4.94
C GLY A 242 3.96 -11.16 -3.98
N GLY A 243 3.37 -11.76 -2.94
CA GLY A 243 2.45 -11.07 -2.03
C GLY A 243 3.03 -9.82 -1.38
N ARG A 244 2.22 -8.77 -1.20
CA ARG A 244 2.61 -7.65 -0.33
C ARG A 244 2.83 -8.14 1.10
N THR A 245 3.73 -7.52 1.84
CA THR A 245 3.99 -7.89 3.24
C THR A 245 2.74 -7.81 4.12
N GLY A 246 1.87 -6.82 3.90
CA GLY A 246 0.57 -6.75 4.58
C GLY A 246 -0.36 -7.89 4.19
N ALA A 247 -0.39 -8.26 2.90
CA ALA A 247 -1.22 -9.33 2.36
C ALA A 247 -0.80 -10.71 2.86
N ILE A 248 0.51 -10.94 3.01
CA ILE A 248 1.06 -12.16 3.63
C ILE A 248 0.66 -12.18 5.11
N ALA A 249 0.87 -11.09 5.85
CA ALA A 249 0.49 -11.03 7.27
C ALA A 249 -1.01 -11.20 7.53
N SER A 250 -1.88 -10.96 6.54
CA SER A 250 -3.33 -11.12 6.69
C SER A 250 -3.86 -12.50 6.31
N MET A 251 -3.00 -13.44 5.93
CA MET A 251 -3.44 -14.76 5.46
C MET A 251 -4.09 -15.60 6.57
N THR A 252 -5.10 -16.37 6.19
CA THR A 252 -5.84 -17.33 7.02
C THR A 252 -6.00 -18.66 6.28
N TRP A 253 -6.21 -19.77 7.01
CA TRP A 253 -6.26 -21.10 6.38
C TRP A 253 -7.45 -21.32 5.44
N ASP A 254 -8.60 -20.70 5.74
CA ASP A 254 -9.80 -20.78 4.91
C ASP A 254 -9.63 -20.11 3.53
N LYS A 255 -8.54 -19.37 3.35
CA LYS A 255 -8.15 -18.71 2.10
C LYS A 255 -7.08 -19.49 1.33
N ILE A 256 -6.83 -20.74 1.71
CA ILE A 256 -5.87 -21.64 1.06
C ILE A 256 -6.57 -22.94 0.70
N VAL A 257 -6.55 -23.30 -0.58
CA VAL A 257 -7.06 -24.59 -1.06
C VAL A 257 -5.92 -25.58 -1.08
N PHE A 258 -6.01 -26.64 -0.27
CA PHE A 258 -4.94 -27.64 -0.10
C PHE A 258 -4.99 -28.81 -1.09
N ASP A 259 -5.71 -28.61 -2.20
CA ASP A 259 -5.78 -29.57 -3.29
C ASP A 259 -4.57 -29.43 -4.21
N GLU A 260 -3.97 -30.53 -4.64
CA GLU A 260 -2.73 -30.49 -5.45
C GLU A 260 -3.00 -30.05 -6.89
N GLU A 261 -4.14 -30.44 -7.45
CA GLU A 261 -4.55 -30.07 -8.82
C GLU A 261 -5.05 -28.63 -8.89
N ASN A 262 -5.63 -28.12 -7.81
CA ASN A 262 -6.25 -26.81 -7.72
C ASN A 262 -5.61 -25.92 -6.62
N PHE A 263 -4.31 -26.06 -6.37
CA PHE A 263 -3.64 -25.33 -5.30
C PHE A 263 -3.74 -23.81 -5.52
N GLU A 264 -4.50 -23.15 -4.64
CA GLU A 264 -4.66 -21.69 -4.67
C GLU A 264 -4.46 -21.07 -3.29
N VAL A 265 -3.97 -19.82 -3.32
CA VAL A 265 -3.80 -18.97 -2.16
C VAL A 265 -4.47 -17.64 -2.45
N ALA A 266 -5.44 -17.24 -1.64
CA ALA A 266 -6.06 -15.93 -1.72
C ALA A 266 -5.37 -14.93 -0.78
N GLN A 267 -5.00 -13.76 -1.32
CA GLN A 267 -4.30 -12.70 -0.60
C GLN A 267 -5.05 -11.37 -0.71
N HIS A 268 -5.18 -10.66 0.41
CA HIS A 268 -5.78 -9.34 0.43
C HIS A 268 -4.75 -8.28 0.00
N GLU A 269 -4.78 -7.91 -1.28
CA GLU A 269 -3.75 -7.10 -1.94
C GLU A 269 -4.09 -5.59 -1.99
N THR A 270 -5.21 -5.19 -1.38
CA THR A 270 -5.72 -3.82 -1.41
C THR A 270 -4.90 -2.88 -0.55
N LYS A 271 -4.54 -1.73 -1.13
CA LYS A 271 -3.86 -0.63 -0.44
C LYS A 271 -4.91 0.39 -0.03
N ASP A 272 -5.63 0.18 1.07
CA ASP A 272 -6.34 1.28 1.68
C ASP A 272 -5.46 1.93 2.76
N PRO A 273 -4.88 3.12 2.55
CA PRO A 273 -4.07 3.80 3.56
C PRO A 273 -4.84 4.19 4.82
N ARG A 274 -6.18 4.07 4.85
CA ARG A 274 -7.03 4.51 5.96
C ARG A 274 -7.61 3.40 6.82
N GLY A 275 -7.66 2.17 6.33
CA GLY A 275 -8.19 1.06 7.12
C GLY A 275 -9.72 0.98 7.11
N ASP A 276 -10.38 1.52 6.08
CA ASP A 276 -11.83 1.46 5.92
C ASP A 276 -12.29 0.07 5.42
N GLU A 277 -11.44 -0.64 4.68
CA GLU A 277 -11.70 -1.99 4.14
C GLU A 277 -10.41 -2.83 4.20
N TRP A 278 -10.17 -3.52 5.33
CA TRP A 278 -8.90 -4.27 5.44
C TRP A 278 -9.01 -5.78 5.50
N ILE A 279 -9.99 -6.40 6.15
CA ILE A 279 -10.15 -7.87 6.13
C ILE A 279 -11.62 -8.15 6.51
N GLY A 280 -12.49 -8.35 5.53
CA GLY A 280 -13.91 -8.65 5.72
C GLY A 280 -14.55 -9.23 4.45
N GLU A 281 -15.86 -9.50 4.49
CA GLU A 281 -16.65 -10.05 3.36
C GLU A 281 -16.53 -9.20 2.08
N ASP A 282 -16.33 -7.89 2.22
CA ASP A 282 -16.28 -6.92 1.11
C ASP A 282 -14.85 -6.62 0.61
N GLY A 283 -13.81 -7.23 1.20
CA GLY A 283 -12.42 -7.01 0.78
C GLY A 283 -12.07 -7.73 -0.53
N GLU A 284 -11.32 -7.10 -1.43
CA GLU A 284 -10.85 -7.76 -2.66
C GLU A 284 -9.74 -8.79 -2.36
N TRP A 285 -10.11 -10.06 -2.29
CA TRP A 285 -9.20 -11.19 -2.17
C TRP A 285 -8.73 -11.66 -3.56
N GLN A 286 -7.44 -11.50 -3.83
CA GLN A 286 -6.85 -11.92 -5.10
C GLN A 286 -6.36 -13.35 -4.99
N ARG A 287 -6.91 -14.24 -5.83
CA ARG A 287 -6.52 -15.64 -5.92
C ARG A 287 -5.24 -15.79 -6.73
N LYS A 288 -4.28 -16.52 -6.19
CA LYS A 288 -2.99 -16.79 -6.82
C LYS A 288 -2.76 -18.29 -6.91
N LEU A 289 -2.04 -18.68 -7.96
CA LEU A 289 -1.69 -20.08 -8.27
C LEU A 289 -0.17 -20.28 -8.09
N PRO A 290 0.32 -20.41 -6.85
CA PRO A 290 1.74 -20.63 -6.59
C PRO A 290 2.18 -22.06 -6.93
N ALA A 291 3.49 -22.26 -7.02
CA ALA A 291 4.08 -23.58 -7.26
C ALA A 291 3.80 -24.57 -6.12
N ILE A 292 3.68 -25.86 -6.46
CA ILE A 292 3.31 -26.95 -5.56
C ILE A 292 4.28 -27.14 -4.39
N ASP A 293 5.53 -26.68 -4.53
CA ASP A 293 6.51 -26.71 -3.45
C ASP A 293 6.10 -25.84 -2.25
N LEU A 294 5.28 -24.81 -2.46
CA LEU A 294 4.69 -24.03 -1.37
C LEU A 294 3.56 -24.80 -0.67
N LEU A 295 2.79 -25.62 -1.39
CA LEU A 295 1.74 -26.43 -0.79
C LEU A 295 2.32 -27.37 0.28
N HIS A 296 3.45 -28.02 0.00
CA HIS A 296 4.11 -28.90 0.98
C HIS A 296 4.55 -28.15 2.24
N VAL A 297 5.09 -26.94 2.09
CA VAL A 297 5.48 -26.09 3.23
C VAL A 297 4.26 -25.74 4.08
N LEU A 298 3.16 -25.33 3.42
CA LEU A 298 1.92 -24.96 4.12
C LEU A 298 1.22 -26.16 4.77
N LYS A 299 1.21 -27.33 4.12
CA LYS A 299 0.72 -28.60 4.70
C LYS A 299 1.54 -28.96 5.94
N HIS A 300 2.87 -28.87 5.87
CA HIS A 300 3.73 -29.15 7.02
C HIS A 300 3.44 -28.18 8.17
N TRP A 301 3.39 -26.88 7.89
CA TRP A 301 3.05 -25.85 8.88
C TRP A 301 1.69 -26.08 9.54
N LYS A 302 0.67 -26.42 8.74
CA LYS A 302 -0.68 -26.71 9.23
C LYS A 302 -0.71 -27.89 10.22
N ASN A 303 0.22 -28.85 10.07
CA ASN A 303 0.25 -30.08 10.87
C ASN A 303 1.16 -29.99 12.12
N LEU A 304 1.79 -28.84 12.41
CA LEU A 304 2.64 -28.66 13.61
C LEU A 304 1.83 -28.44 14.91
N ASP A 305 0.77 -29.23 15.09
CA ASP A 305 -0.41 -29.01 15.97
C ASP A 305 -0.14 -29.00 17.51
N GLU A 306 1.11 -28.92 17.98
CA GLU A 306 1.46 -28.98 19.42
C GLU A 306 1.93 -27.67 20.05
N SER A 307 1.94 -26.54 19.33
CA SER A 307 2.20 -25.24 19.97
C SER A 307 0.88 -24.56 20.37
N PRO A 308 0.65 -24.20 21.65
CA PRO A 308 -0.51 -23.43 22.11
C PRO A 308 -0.64 -22.02 21.50
N ASN A 309 0.21 -21.69 20.50
CA ASN A 309 0.28 -20.45 19.76
C ASN A 309 -0.09 -20.60 18.28
N SER A 310 -0.76 -21.67 17.85
CA SER A 310 -1.11 -21.90 16.44
C SER A 310 -2.23 -21.03 15.85
N LYS A 311 -2.07 -19.71 15.98
CA LYS A 311 -2.93 -18.63 15.41
C LYS A 311 -2.71 -18.44 13.90
N PHE A 312 -2.46 -19.54 13.22
CA PHE A 312 -1.74 -19.60 11.96
C PHE A 312 -2.71 -19.44 10.80
N VAL A 313 -2.49 -18.59 9.82
CA VAL A 313 -1.22 -18.47 9.10
C VAL A 313 -0.40 -17.27 9.51
N TRP A 314 -1.01 -16.26 10.11
CA TRP A 314 -0.34 -15.12 10.76
C TRP A 314 -1.32 -14.34 11.64
N PHE A 315 -2.56 -14.30 11.17
CA PHE A 315 -3.54 -13.33 11.57
C PHE A 315 -4.85 -14.01 11.96
N GLU A 316 -5.50 -13.37 12.93
CA GLU A 316 -6.81 -13.72 13.45
C GLU A 316 -7.60 -12.43 13.47
N ASP A 317 -8.80 -12.48 12.90
CA ASP A 317 -9.69 -11.31 12.88
C ASP A 317 -9.95 -10.83 14.32
N LYS A 318 -9.63 -9.56 14.56
CA LYS A 318 -9.81 -8.85 15.83
C LYS A 318 -11.16 -8.14 15.90
N GLY A 319 -12.05 -8.40 14.94
CA GLY A 319 -13.42 -7.92 14.90
C GLY A 319 -13.57 -6.44 14.54
N SER A 320 -12.47 -5.75 14.22
CA SER A 320 -12.39 -4.33 13.86
C SER A 320 -11.23 -4.06 12.89
N ASP A 321 -11.43 -3.19 11.90
CA ASP A 321 -10.36 -2.84 10.94
C ASP A 321 -9.12 -2.24 11.62
N ILE A 322 -9.33 -1.40 12.65
CA ILE A 322 -8.23 -0.77 13.39
C ILE A 322 -7.41 -1.80 14.16
N ALA A 323 -8.05 -2.73 14.88
CA ALA A 323 -7.30 -3.76 15.59
C ALA A 323 -6.66 -4.74 14.61
N ASN A 324 -7.31 -5.02 13.49
CA ASN A 324 -6.77 -5.85 12.42
C ASN A 324 -5.48 -5.24 11.86
N ARG A 325 -5.50 -3.95 11.51
CA ARG A 325 -4.32 -3.21 11.06
C ARG A 325 -3.19 -3.23 12.08
N LYS A 326 -3.49 -3.02 13.37
CA LYS A 326 -2.49 -3.09 14.45
C LYS A 326 -1.87 -4.48 14.56
N ALA A 327 -2.68 -5.53 14.46
CA ALA A 327 -2.21 -6.91 14.49
C ALA A 327 -1.30 -7.25 13.29
N ILE A 328 -1.73 -6.93 12.07
CA ILE A 328 -0.96 -7.10 10.83
C ILE A 328 0.38 -6.36 10.92
N LEU A 329 0.39 -5.11 11.37
CA LEU A 329 1.62 -4.33 11.53
C LEU A 329 2.56 -4.94 12.57
N LYS A 330 2.04 -5.51 13.65
CA LYS A 330 2.82 -6.19 14.69
C LYS A 330 3.48 -7.45 14.13
N ILE A 331 2.71 -8.29 13.44
CA ILE A 331 3.21 -9.51 12.77
C ILE A 331 4.29 -9.13 11.76
N ARG A 332 3.96 -8.21 10.84
CA ARG A 332 4.88 -7.74 9.79
C ARG A 332 6.19 -7.26 10.39
N SER A 333 6.12 -6.38 11.41
CA SER A 333 7.32 -5.81 12.02
C SER A 333 8.21 -6.87 12.67
N ARG A 334 7.61 -7.90 13.31
CA ARG A 334 8.35 -9.04 13.88
C ARG A 334 9.07 -9.83 12.78
N VAL A 335 8.34 -10.32 11.79
CA VAL A 335 8.88 -11.22 10.77
C VAL A 335 9.90 -10.50 9.89
N ILE A 336 9.64 -9.24 9.50
CA ILE A 336 10.57 -8.45 8.70
C ILE A 336 11.88 -8.18 9.43
N LYS A 337 11.84 -8.00 10.76
CA LYS A 337 13.06 -7.84 11.56
C LYS A 337 13.94 -9.09 11.48
N THR A 338 13.36 -10.28 11.59
CA THR A 338 14.13 -11.53 11.51
C THR A 338 14.58 -11.84 10.08
N LEU A 339 13.71 -11.66 9.08
CA LEU A 339 14.08 -11.79 7.65
C LEU A 339 15.28 -10.91 7.30
N ARG A 340 15.28 -9.66 7.77
CA ARG A 340 16.39 -8.72 7.56
C ARG A 340 17.72 -9.26 8.09
N ARG A 341 17.74 -9.91 9.27
CA ARG A 341 18.97 -10.51 9.82
C ARG A 341 19.55 -11.60 8.92
N TYR A 342 18.70 -12.45 8.35
CA TYR A 342 19.14 -13.45 7.37
C TYR A 342 19.66 -12.81 6.09
N LEU A 343 18.99 -11.78 5.57
CA LEU A 343 19.48 -11.06 4.39
C LEU A 343 20.84 -10.40 4.65
N GLU A 344 21.03 -9.81 5.84
CA GLU A 344 22.27 -9.14 6.26
C GLU A 344 23.48 -10.08 6.24
N GLN A 345 23.30 -11.36 6.58
CA GLN A 345 24.37 -12.37 6.57
C GLN A 345 24.91 -12.67 5.16
N HIS A 346 24.11 -12.39 4.12
CA HIS A 346 24.48 -12.66 2.73
C HIS A 346 24.64 -11.39 1.88
N TYR A 347 24.75 -10.21 2.51
CA TYR A 347 24.92 -8.96 1.77
C TYR A 347 26.13 -8.97 0.85
N ASP A 348 27.21 -9.64 1.22
CA ASP A 348 28.43 -9.72 0.40
C ASP A 348 28.28 -10.62 -0.82
N GLU A 349 27.27 -11.51 -0.83
CA GLU A 349 26.96 -12.39 -1.96
C GLU A 349 25.88 -11.80 -2.89
N MET A 350 25.20 -10.73 -2.46
CA MET A 350 24.22 -10.01 -3.26
C MET A 350 24.92 -9.01 -4.19
N ASP A 351 24.37 -8.82 -5.39
CA ASP A 351 24.77 -7.68 -6.20
C ASP A 351 24.43 -6.36 -5.50
N LEU A 352 25.14 -5.28 -5.86
CA LEU A 352 25.02 -3.98 -5.21
C LEU A 352 23.58 -3.48 -5.17
N LEU A 353 22.81 -3.68 -6.24
CA LEU A 353 21.45 -3.17 -6.36
C LEU A 353 20.50 -3.94 -5.43
N THR A 354 20.60 -5.27 -5.43
CA THR A 354 19.83 -6.13 -4.53
C THR A 354 20.15 -5.86 -3.07
N ARG A 355 21.43 -5.67 -2.73
CA ARG A 355 21.88 -5.34 -1.37
C ARG A 355 21.31 -4.01 -0.89
N GLU A 356 21.44 -2.95 -1.69
CA GLU A 356 20.85 -1.64 -1.37
C GLU A 356 19.35 -1.76 -1.13
N TYR A 357 18.65 -2.52 -1.98
CA TYR A 357 17.21 -2.65 -1.86
C TYR A 357 16.78 -3.49 -0.65
N ALA A 358 17.51 -4.57 -0.34
CA ALA A 358 17.29 -5.40 0.84
C ALA A 358 17.37 -4.59 2.14
N GLN A 359 18.27 -3.61 2.21
CA GLN A 359 18.41 -2.73 3.37
C GLN A 359 17.19 -1.80 3.55
N ILE A 360 16.53 -1.39 2.48
CA ILE A 360 15.41 -0.45 2.57
C ILE A 360 14.09 -1.22 2.75
N GLU A 361 13.81 -2.18 1.87
CA GLU A 361 12.50 -2.85 1.76
C GLU A 361 12.64 -4.38 1.64
N PRO A 362 13.14 -5.08 2.68
CA PRO A 362 13.43 -6.52 2.64
C PRO A 362 12.21 -7.38 2.30
N GLY A 363 11.02 -6.97 2.74
CA GLY A 363 9.78 -7.68 2.40
C GLY A 363 9.28 -7.42 0.98
N HIS A 364 9.56 -6.25 0.40
CA HIS A 364 9.21 -5.96 -0.99
C HIS A 364 10.22 -6.59 -1.96
N LEU A 365 11.48 -6.78 -1.54
CA LEU A 365 12.47 -7.53 -2.30
C LEU A 365 11.96 -8.92 -2.70
N LEU A 366 11.23 -9.64 -1.83
CA LEU A 366 10.67 -10.96 -2.16
C LEU A 366 9.70 -10.89 -3.36
N ARG A 367 8.97 -9.77 -3.50
CA ARG A 367 8.08 -9.54 -4.63
C ARG A 367 8.86 -9.27 -5.93
N HIS A 368 10.01 -8.62 -5.85
CA HIS A 368 10.92 -8.51 -6.99
C HIS A 368 11.52 -9.88 -7.35
N THR A 369 12.00 -10.63 -6.36
CA THR A 369 12.52 -11.99 -6.54
C THR A 369 11.51 -12.88 -7.25
N PHE A 370 10.24 -12.90 -6.82
CA PHE A 370 9.17 -13.64 -7.49
C PHE A 370 9.04 -13.27 -8.98
N ALA A 371 8.96 -11.98 -9.29
CA ALA A 371 8.79 -11.52 -10.66
C ALA A 371 10.01 -11.83 -11.53
N GLN A 372 11.22 -11.66 -10.99
CA GLN A 372 12.47 -11.90 -11.70
C GLN A 372 12.69 -13.39 -11.96
N LEU A 373 12.40 -14.27 -10.99
CA LEU A 373 12.48 -15.71 -11.17
C LEU A 373 11.52 -16.19 -12.27
N LEU A 374 10.27 -15.72 -12.30
CA LEU A 374 9.35 -16.06 -13.39
C LEU A 374 9.87 -15.56 -14.75
N ARG A 375 10.46 -14.37 -14.79
CA ARG A 375 11.03 -13.83 -16.02
C ARG A 375 12.24 -14.63 -16.50
N ASP A 376 13.10 -15.08 -15.59
CA ASP A 376 14.28 -15.89 -15.90
C ASP A 376 13.89 -17.28 -16.44
N GLU A 377 12.74 -17.81 -16.01
CA GLU A 377 12.10 -19.02 -16.56
C GLU A 377 11.32 -18.76 -17.88
N GLY A 378 11.40 -17.54 -18.42
CA GLY A 378 10.83 -17.19 -19.73
C GLY A 378 9.39 -16.67 -19.71
N ALA A 379 8.80 -16.39 -18.54
CA ALA A 379 7.46 -15.83 -18.47
C ALA A 379 7.40 -14.40 -19.04
N THR A 380 6.34 -14.13 -19.79
CA THR A 380 6.04 -12.78 -20.31
C THR A 380 5.60 -11.84 -19.19
N SER A 381 5.70 -10.52 -19.42
CA SER A 381 5.22 -9.53 -18.45
C SER A 381 3.73 -9.68 -18.14
N GLU A 382 2.92 -10.14 -19.11
CA GLU A 382 1.49 -10.38 -18.89
C GLU A 382 1.25 -11.61 -18.01
N GLN A 383 1.99 -12.70 -18.22
CA GLN A 383 1.91 -13.88 -17.35
C GLN A 383 2.35 -13.55 -15.91
N ILE A 384 3.43 -12.77 -15.75
CA ILE A 384 3.88 -12.30 -14.44
C ILE A 384 2.81 -11.41 -13.80
N ARG A 385 2.22 -10.48 -14.57
CA ARG A 385 1.12 -9.61 -14.11
C ARG A 385 -0.03 -10.43 -13.55
N VAL A 386 -0.49 -11.43 -14.30
CA VAL A 386 -1.57 -12.33 -13.88
C VAL A 386 -1.18 -13.08 -12.61
N ALA A 387 0.00 -13.69 -12.57
CA ALA A 387 0.45 -14.52 -11.45
C ALA A 387 0.58 -13.73 -10.13
N GLY A 388 1.06 -12.48 -10.18
CA GLY A 388 1.14 -11.61 -9.00
C GLY A 388 -0.07 -10.68 -8.80
N CYS A 389 -1.11 -10.84 -9.62
CA CYS A 389 -2.35 -10.07 -9.62
C CYS A 389 -2.15 -8.54 -9.69
N TRP A 390 -1.19 -8.10 -10.50
CA TRP A 390 -0.93 -6.67 -10.72
C TRP A 390 -1.95 -6.04 -11.67
N LYS A 391 -2.24 -4.74 -11.46
CA LYS A 391 -3.23 -3.99 -12.23
C LYS A 391 -2.85 -3.75 -13.69
N SER A 392 -1.55 -3.72 -14.02
CA SER A 392 -1.09 -3.57 -15.41
C SER A 392 0.28 -4.22 -15.61
N ALA A 393 0.57 -4.63 -16.84
CA ALA A 393 1.85 -5.24 -17.23
C ALA A 393 3.00 -4.23 -17.16
N GLU A 394 2.73 -2.93 -17.34
CA GLU A 394 3.73 -1.86 -17.23
C GLU A 394 4.40 -1.83 -15.85
N ILE A 395 3.66 -2.19 -14.80
CA ILE A 395 4.16 -2.25 -13.42
C ILE A 395 5.23 -3.34 -13.27
N ILE A 396 5.27 -4.36 -14.13
CA ILE A 396 6.30 -5.42 -14.11
C ILE A 396 7.68 -4.88 -14.45
N SER A 397 7.75 -3.79 -15.22
CA SER A 397 9.02 -3.08 -15.50
C SER A 397 9.66 -2.47 -14.26
N TRP A 398 8.93 -2.39 -13.13
CA TRP A 398 9.48 -1.94 -11.85
C TRP A 398 10.10 -3.08 -11.04
N TYR A 399 9.73 -4.33 -11.33
CA TYR A 399 10.20 -5.50 -10.59
C TYR A 399 11.34 -6.22 -11.29
N THR A 400 11.34 -6.21 -12.63
CA THR A 400 12.24 -7.06 -13.43
C THR A 400 13.15 -6.24 -14.34
N ALA A 401 14.38 -6.70 -14.54
CA ALA A 401 15.28 -6.15 -15.55
C ALA A 401 15.02 -6.81 -16.92
N ALA A 402 15.21 -6.07 -18.02
CA ALA A 402 15.20 -6.63 -19.37
C ALA A 402 16.14 -7.85 -19.46
N SER A 403 15.72 -8.91 -20.16
CA SER A 403 16.51 -10.14 -20.28
C SER A 403 17.86 -9.86 -20.94
N LYS A 404 18.84 -10.75 -20.78
CA LYS A 404 20.16 -10.58 -21.45
C LYS A 404 20.00 -10.52 -22.98
N SER A 405 19.08 -11.29 -23.55
CA SER A 405 18.74 -11.24 -24.97
C SER A 405 18.03 -9.95 -25.38
N GLU A 406 17.14 -9.39 -24.55
CA GLU A 406 16.53 -8.07 -24.78
C GLU A 406 17.54 -6.94 -24.62
N LYS A 407 18.47 -7.02 -23.66
CA LYS A 407 19.58 -6.08 -23.51
C LYS A 407 20.54 -6.14 -24.68
N ASP A 408 20.77 -7.32 -25.27
CA ASP A 408 21.58 -7.50 -26.47
C ASP A 408 20.86 -7.02 -27.72
N VAL A 409 19.54 -7.18 -27.82
CA VAL A 409 18.70 -6.61 -28.89
C VAL A 409 18.61 -5.08 -28.75
N ILE A 410 18.40 -4.55 -27.55
CA ILE A 410 18.40 -3.11 -27.27
C ILE A 410 19.80 -2.51 -27.47
N LYS A 411 20.89 -3.23 -27.16
CA LYS A 411 22.25 -2.82 -27.53
C LYS A 411 22.47 -2.86 -29.04
N ARG A 412 21.93 -3.85 -29.77
CA ARG A 412 21.99 -3.91 -31.24
C ARG A 412 21.13 -2.85 -31.93
N ILE A 413 19.99 -2.49 -31.34
CA ILE A 413 19.09 -1.43 -31.83
C ILE A 413 19.66 -0.06 -31.46
N GLY A 414 20.14 0.13 -30.23
CA GLY A 414 20.81 1.35 -29.78
C GLY A 414 22.13 1.63 -30.50
N ALA A 415 22.91 0.59 -30.84
CA ALA A 415 24.09 0.70 -31.70
C ALA A 415 23.77 0.93 -33.19
N LYS A 416 22.49 0.82 -33.60
CA LYS A 416 22.00 1.20 -34.93
C LYS A 416 21.29 2.56 -34.96
N VAL A 417 21.13 3.22 -33.81
CA VAL A 417 20.50 4.55 -33.71
C VAL A 417 21.53 5.67 -33.50
N ASP A 418 22.80 5.34 -33.23
CA ASP A 418 23.92 6.30 -33.16
C ASP A 418 24.92 6.17 -34.33
N SER A 419 24.46 5.72 -35.50
CA SER A 419 25.21 5.86 -36.75
C SER A 419 24.29 6.22 -37.91
N PHE A 420 23.70 7.42 -37.84
CA PHE A 420 23.55 8.26 -39.02
C PHE A 420 24.38 9.52 -38.76
N SER A 421 25.65 9.38 -39.13
CA SER A 421 26.62 10.45 -39.26
C SER A 421 26.17 11.44 -40.32
N GLN A 422 26.19 12.72 -39.97
CA GLN A 422 26.76 13.89 -40.68
C GLN A 422 26.65 14.08 -42.21
N GLU A 423 26.35 13.09 -43.05
CA GLU A 423 26.35 13.20 -44.52
C GLU A 423 25.04 13.77 -45.11
N GLU A 424 23.94 13.79 -44.36
CA GLU A 424 22.67 14.39 -44.81
C GLU A 424 22.56 15.91 -44.52
N SER A 425 23.48 16.46 -43.72
CA SER A 425 23.57 17.91 -43.47
C SER A 425 24.31 18.66 -44.58
N ASP A 426 25.16 17.97 -45.36
CA ASP A 426 25.96 18.57 -46.43
C ASP A 426 25.27 18.50 -47.81
N ILE A 427 24.15 17.77 -47.92
CA ILE A 427 23.35 17.65 -49.15
C ILE A 427 22.13 18.59 -49.13
N MET A 428 21.69 19.08 -47.96
CA MET A 428 20.50 19.92 -47.80
C MET A 428 20.78 21.44 -47.66
N LEU A 429 22.05 21.85 -47.57
CA LEU A 429 22.46 23.26 -47.65
C LEU A 429 23.28 23.46 -48.92
N GLY A 430 22.56 23.60 -50.02
CA GLY A 430 23.09 23.60 -51.38
C GLY A 430 24.32 24.47 -51.59
N GLY A 431 25.23 23.94 -52.42
CA GLY A 431 26.22 24.76 -53.06
C GLY A 431 25.57 25.90 -53.85
N LYS A 432 26.09 27.11 -53.64
CA LYS A 432 26.48 28.00 -54.74
C LYS A 432 27.36 29.16 -54.26
N LYS A 433 28.50 29.26 -54.97
CA LYS A 433 29.33 30.44 -55.31
C LYS A 433 30.27 30.93 -54.19
N ASN A 434 31.58 31.10 -54.39
CA ASN A 434 32.44 31.17 -55.58
C ASN A 434 33.76 30.44 -55.30
#